data_AF-A0A1G6ZJD5-F1
#
_entry.id   AF-A0A1G6ZJD5-F1
#
_cell.length_a   1.000
_cell.length_b   1.000
_cell.length_c   1.000
_cell.angle_alpha   90.00
_cell.angle_beta   90.00
_cell.angle_gamma   90.00
#
_symmetry.space_group_name_H-M   'P 1'
#
loop_
_entity.id
_entity.type
_entity.pdbx_description
1 polymer ?
#
loop_
_entity_poly.entity_id
_entity_poly.type
_entity_poly.pdbx_seq_one_letter_code
_entity_poly.pdbx_strand_id
1 'polypeptide(L)'
;MQSPSQWAPGAVSCMARPSARRQVFAIALLLVSLGATAQVQVSAPRPSPATVDPAFSKPEADHIASTDTLKAFLGKQHKNQRANRFCFVQERMPADAVQPQEQDTIWMVWTTGARIYTYTNLPGGPRDDPASEGAGLVHSNPVNLKTDVVATQDQVGGSTFLVHRAWVDRIIHQCQRAGISVRVAPFKRAAP
;
A
#
# COMPACT_ATOMS: atom_id res chain seq x y z
N MET A 1 47.22 31.04 -19.42
CA MET A 1 46.97 30.50 -20.78
C MET A 1 45.72 29.63 -20.70
N GLN A 2 44.76 29.97 -21.56
CA GLN A 2 43.53 29.25 -21.97
C GLN A 2 42.37 29.07 -20.99
N SER A 3 41.21 29.50 -21.52
CA SER A 3 39.88 29.71 -20.97
C SER A 3 38.99 28.46 -21.06
N PRO A 4 37.83 28.46 -20.36
CA PRO A 4 36.85 27.37 -20.32
C PRO A 4 35.91 27.37 -21.53
N SER A 5 35.44 26.18 -21.93
CA SER A 5 34.44 26.02 -23.00
C SER A 5 33.05 25.81 -22.40
N GLN A 6 32.28 26.89 -22.40
CA GLN A 6 30.84 26.93 -22.14
C GLN A 6 30.09 26.46 -23.40
N TRP A 7 29.05 25.64 -23.24
CA TRP A 7 28.11 25.31 -24.32
C TRP A 7 26.72 25.83 -23.95
N ALA A 8 26.29 26.88 -24.66
CA ALA A 8 24.89 27.25 -24.91
C ALA A 8 24.85 27.99 -26.25
N PRO A 9 24.01 27.56 -27.20
CA PRO A 9 22.89 28.42 -27.63
C PRO A 9 21.65 27.57 -27.99
N GLY A 10 20.43 28.06 -28.08
CA GLY A 10 19.94 29.43 -28.05
C GLY A 10 18.42 29.45 -27.95
N ALA A 11 17.90 30.60 -27.52
CA ALA A 11 16.49 30.94 -27.62
C ALA A 11 16.22 31.50 -29.02
N VAL A 12 15.15 31.05 -29.70
CA VAL A 12 14.48 31.84 -30.75
C VAL A 12 12.97 31.56 -30.76
N SER A 13 12.26 32.68 -30.59
CA SER A 13 10.94 33.09 -31.10
C SER A 13 9.67 32.28 -30.91
N CYS A 14 8.79 32.92 -30.14
CA CYS A 14 7.36 33.07 -30.35
C CYS A 14 6.91 33.00 -31.83
N MET A 15 5.87 32.22 -32.10
CA MET A 15 4.84 32.60 -33.08
C MET A 15 3.45 32.35 -32.52
N ALA A 16 2.62 33.36 -32.72
CA ALA A 16 1.22 33.41 -32.35
C ALA A 16 0.32 32.69 -33.36
N ARG A 17 -0.91 32.45 -32.88
CA ARG A 17 -2.15 31.91 -33.50
C ARG A 17 -2.40 32.24 -34.98
N PRO A 18 -3.19 31.39 -35.66
CA PRO A 18 -4.63 31.68 -35.87
C PRO A 18 -5.51 30.45 -35.54
N SER A 19 -6.66 30.55 -34.87
CA SER A 19 -7.98 31.06 -35.31
C SER A 19 -8.61 30.31 -36.50
N ALA A 20 -9.90 29.99 -36.35
CA ALA A 20 -10.84 29.37 -37.30
C ALA A 20 -10.74 27.82 -37.38
N ARG A 21 -11.83 27.03 -37.41
CA ARG A 21 -13.23 27.30 -37.78
C ARG A 21 -14.10 26.17 -37.20
N ARG A 22 -15.30 26.53 -36.74
CA ARG A 22 -16.42 25.61 -36.52
C ARG A 22 -16.69 24.85 -37.82
N GLN A 23 -16.89 23.54 -37.74
CA GLN A 23 -17.75 22.83 -38.68
C GLN A 23 -18.74 21.97 -37.91
N VAL A 24 -19.96 22.50 -37.86
CA VAL A 24 -21.19 21.78 -37.62
C VAL A 24 -21.44 20.97 -38.89
N PHE A 25 -21.42 19.64 -38.81
CA PHE A 25 -22.07 18.79 -39.79
C PHE A 25 -23.24 18.10 -39.10
N ALA A 26 -24.41 18.71 -39.28
CA ALA A 26 -25.67 18.01 -39.18
C ALA A 26 -25.81 17.15 -40.45
N ILE A 27 -25.90 15.84 -40.29
CA ILE A 27 -26.51 14.96 -41.29
C ILE A 27 -27.51 14.11 -40.52
N ALA A 28 -28.77 14.51 -40.65
CA ALA A 28 -29.91 13.69 -40.32
C ALA A 28 -30.05 12.63 -41.43
N LEU A 29 -30.10 11.36 -41.04
CA LEU A 29 -30.64 10.29 -41.88
C LEU A 29 -31.50 9.39 -40.99
N LEU A 30 -32.81 9.62 -41.14
CA LEU A 30 -33.88 8.76 -40.68
C LEU A 30 -33.77 7.42 -41.39
N LEU A 31 -33.49 6.36 -40.63
CA LEU A 31 -33.84 5.00 -41.01
C LEU A 31 -34.72 4.42 -39.91
N VAL A 32 -36.01 4.36 -40.21
CA VAL A 32 -37.02 3.63 -39.47
C VAL A 32 -36.74 2.14 -39.69
N SER A 33 -36.24 1.47 -38.66
CA SER A 33 -36.29 0.02 -38.56
C SER A 33 -36.95 -0.34 -37.23
N LEU A 34 -38.22 -0.73 -37.30
CA LEU A 34 -38.91 -1.46 -36.24
C LEU A 34 -38.21 -2.82 -36.09
N GLY A 35 -37.24 -2.87 -35.19
CA GLY A 35 -36.68 -4.10 -34.64
C GLY A 35 -36.50 -3.86 -33.16
N ALA A 36 -37.50 -4.24 -32.36
CA ALA A 36 -37.37 -4.25 -30.91
C ALA A 36 -36.38 -5.37 -30.52
N THR A 37 -35.08 -5.12 -30.68
CA THR A 37 -34.07 -5.90 -29.98
C THR A 37 -34.14 -5.49 -28.53
N ALA A 38 -34.84 -6.29 -27.73
CA ALA A 38 -34.69 -6.26 -26.28
C ALA A 38 -33.19 -6.45 -25.98
N GLN A 39 -32.47 -5.36 -25.72
CA GLN A 39 -31.14 -5.45 -25.15
C GLN A 39 -31.32 -6.04 -23.76
N VAL A 40 -31.11 -7.35 -23.66
CA VAL A 40 -30.87 -8.01 -22.38
C VAL A 40 -29.60 -7.35 -21.83
N GLN A 41 -29.77 -6.38 -20.93
CA GLN A 41 -28.70 -5.96 -20.05
C GLN A 41 -28.36 -7.18 -19.21
N VAL A 42 -27.40 -7.98 -19.67
CA VAL A 42 -26.67 -8.92 -18.84
C VAL A 42 -25.99 -8.03 -17.80
N SER A 43 -26.66 -7.87 -16.67
CA SER A 43 -26.06 -7.28 -15.49
C SER A 43 -24.83 -8.13 -15.22
N ALA A 44 -23.64 -7.55 -15.40
CA ALA A 44 -22.41 -8.20 -14.96
C ALA A 44 -22.64 -8.72 -13.55
N PRO A 45 -22.22 -9.96 -13.23
CA PRO A 45 -22.38 -10.50 -11.88
C PRO A 45 -21.90 -9.45 -10.90
N ARG A 46 -22.80 -8.98 -10.04
CA ARG A 46 -22.44 -8.05 -8.97
C ARG A 46 -21.31 -8.77 -8.21
N PRO A 47 -20.09 -8.20 -8.12
CA PRO A 47 -19.00 -8.89 -7.45
C PRO A 47 -19.49 -9.25 -6.06
N SER A 48 -19.55 -10.56 -5.78
CA SER A 48 -19.86 -11.05 -4.44
C SER A 48 -19.02 -10.26 -3.44
N PRO A 49 -19.58 -9.81 -2.31
CA PRO A 49 -18.78 -9.12 -1.30
C PRO A 49 -17.60 -10.05 -0.99
N ALA A 50 -16.39 -9.64 -1.36
CA ALA A 50 -15.24 -10.53 -1.24
C ALA A 50 -15.13 -10.97 0.23
N THR A 51 -15.32 -12.25 0.49
CA THR A 51 -15.38 -12.77 1.85
C THR A 51 -14.04 -12.49 2.56
N VAL A 52 -14.10 -12.19 3.86
CA VAL A 52 -12.88 -12.18 4.68
C VAL A 52 -12.28 -13.57 4.61
N ASP A 53 -10.99 -13.64 4.30
CA ASP A 53 -10.27 -14.91 4.27
C ASP A 53 -10.23 -15.46 5.70
N PRO A 54 -10.69 -16.71 5.95
CA PRO A 54 -10.78 -17.26 7.31
C PRO A 54 -9.42 -17.39 8.01
N ALA A 55 -8.31 -17.34 7.28
CA ALA A 55 -6.97 -17.26 7.88
C ALA A 55 -6.72 -15.89 8.55
N PHE A 56 -7.49 -14.85 8.21
CA PHE A 56 -7.31 -13.51 8.75
C PHE A 56 -8.33 -13.17 9.81
N SER A 57 -7.86 -12.53 10.87
CA SER A 57 -8.68 -12.05 11.96
C SER A 57 -8.24 -10.65 12.40
N LYS A 58 -9.11 -10.03 13.20
CA LYS A 58 -8.78 -8.80 13.91
C LYS A 58 -7.81 -9.13 15.05
N PRO A 59 -6.63 -8.51 15.12
CA PRO A 59 -5.72 -8.71 16.25
C PRO A 59 -6.32 -8.13 17.54
N GLU A 60 -5.85 -8.61 18.69
CA GLU A 60 -6.13 -8.00 19.99
C GLU A 60 -5.44 -6.63 20.10
N ALA A 61 -6.05 -5.69 20.83
CA ALA A 61 -5.62 -4.29 20.82
C ALA A 61 -4.28 -4.06 21.56
N ASP A 62 -3.97 -4.91 22.53
CA ASP A 62 -2.69 -4.94 23.24
C ASP A 62 -1.59 -5.66 22.45
N HIS A 63 -1.96 -6.50 21.48
CA HIS A 63 -1.04 -7.18 20.56
C HIS A 63 -0.59 -6.33 19.37
N ILE A 64 -1.01 -5.07 19.26
CA ILE A 64 -0.53 -4.14 18.21
C ILE A 64 0.35 -3.03 18.79
N ALA A 65 1.13 -2.37 17.93
CA ALA A 65 1.97 -1.26 18.36
C ALA A 65 1.10 -0.10 18.88
N SER A 66 1.45 0.41 20.06
CA SER A 66 0.76 1.57 20.64
C SER A 66 0.95 2.83 19.79
N THR A 67 0.11 3.84 20.00
CA THR A 67 0.28 5.14 19.31
C THR A 67 1.64 5.77 19.63
N ASP A 68 2.13 5.62 20.85
CA ASP A 68 3.43 6.19 21.25
C ASP A 68 4.60 5.41 20.65
N THR A 69 4.48 4.08 20.53
CA THR A 69 5.44 3.24 19.77
C THR A 69 5.52 3.72 18.33
N LEU A 70 4.36 3.94 17.68
CA LEU A 70 4.29 4.42 16.30
C LEU A 70 4.87 5.83 16.15
N LYS A 71 4.67 6.73 17.13
CA LYS A 71 5.34 8.05 17.14
C LYS A 71 6.86 7.90 17.29
N ALA A 72 7.35 7.04 18.18
CA ALA A 72 8.79 6.82 18.33
C ALA A 72 9.41 6.30 17.02
N PHE A 73 8.79 5.29 16.41
CA PHE A 73 9.16 4.73 15.11
C PHE A 73 9.20 5.80 14.00
N LEU A 74 8.12 6.60 13.87
CA LEU A 74 8.03 7.67 12.86
C LEU A 74 9.06 8.78 13.12
N GLY A 75 9.32 9.09 14.38
CA GLY A 75 10.29 10.09 14.80
C GLY A 75 11.72 9.70 14.45
N LYS A 76 12.08 8.42 14.62
CA LYS A 76 13.38 7.87 14.21
C LYS A 76 13.56 7.86 12.69
N GLN A 77 12.51 7.54 11.93
CA GLN A 77 12.57 7.58 10.46
C GLN A 77 12.40 8.98 9.84
N HIS A 78 12.25 10.03 10.67
CA HIS A 78 11.96 11.39 10.21
C HIS A 78 10.69 11.48 9.33
N LYS A 79 9.70 10.63 9.57
CA LYS A 79 8.41 10.59 8.84
C LYS A 79 7.24 11.20 9.64
N ASN A 80 7.55 12.00 10.66
CA ASN A 80 6.59 12.63 11.58
C ASN A 80 5.95 13.94 11.06
N GLN A 81 6.37 14.45 9.90
CA GLN A 81 5.88 15.73 9.35
C GLN A 81 4.50 15.62 8.66
N ARG A 82 4.02 14.42 8.39
CA ARG A 82 2.73 14.17 7.74
C ARG A 82 1.92 13.15 8.52
N ALA A 83 0.61 13.10 8.25
CA ALA A 83 -0.23 12.07 8.82
C ALA A 83 0.20 10.70 8.28
N ASN A 84 0.29 9.70 9.16
CA ASN A 84 0.61 8.33 8.81
C ASN A 84 -0.56 7.42 9.15
N ARG A 85 -0.76 6.41 8.29
CA ARG A 85 -1.83 5.42 8.45
C ARG A 85 -1.21 4.04 8.49
N PHE A 86 -1.56 3.32 9.55
CA PHE A 86 -1.19 1.95 9.78
C PHE A 86 -2.45 1.11 9.83
N CYS A 87 -2.32 -0.13 9.41
CA CYS A 87 -3.35 -1.13 9.56
C CYS A 87 -2.70 -2.42 10.06
N PHE A 88 -3.29 -3.02 11.08
CA PHE A 88 -2.83 -4.28 11.66
C PHE A 88 -3.84 -5.37 11.38
N VAL A 89 -3.38 -6.53 10.90
CA VAL A 89 -4.21 -7.71 10.71
C VAL A 89 -3.46 -8.94 11.17
N GLN A 90 -4.16 -9.89 11.78
CA GLN A 90 -3.58 -11.15 12.19
C GLN A 90 -3.86 -12.20 11.12
N GLU A 91 -2.85 -12.96 10.73
CA GLU A 91 -2.95 -14.13 9.87
C GLU A 91 -2.57 -15.37 10.67
N ARG A 92 -3.46 -16.37 10.68
CA ARG A 92 -3.18 -17.70 11.20
C ARG A 92 -2.46 -18.50 10.14
N MET A 93 -1.21 -18.82 10.42
CA MET A 93 -0.37 -19.69 9.64
C MET A 93 -0.64 -21.14 10.05
N PRO A 94 -0.99 -22.03 9.11
CA PRO A 94 -1.20 -23.44 9.42
C PRO A 94 0.11 -24.09 9.85
N ALA A 95 0.00 -25.14 10.66
CA ALA A 95 1.14 -26.00 10.96
C ALA A 95 1.71 -26.64 9.67
N ASP A 96 3.02 -26.75 9.59
CA ASP A 96 3.72 -27.45 8.52
C ASP A 96 4.85 -28.35 9.06
N ALA A 97 5.58 -29.02 8.17
CA ALA A 97 6.65 -29.96 8.56
C ALA A 97 7.83 -29.26 9.29
N VAL A 98 7.97 -27.95 9.14
CA VAL A 98 9.03 -27.13 9.76
C VAL A 98 8.54 -26.50 11.07
N GLN A 99 7.25 -26.14 11.12
CA GLN A 99 6.57 -25.50 12.24
C GLN A 99 5.32 -26.32 12.58
N PRO A 100 5.43 -27.34 13.47
CA PRO A 100 4.35 -28.30 13.72
C PRO A 100 3.18 -27.71 14.52
N GLN A 101 3.21 -26.42 14.84
CA GLN A 101 2.19 -25.70 15.57
C GLN A 101 1.69 -24.55 14.71
N GLU A 102 0.39 -24.28 14.78
CA GLU A 102 -0.19 -23.08 14.18
C GLU A 102 0.43 -21.84 14.83
N GLN A 103 0.67 -20.81 14.01
CA GLN A 103 1.23 -19.55 14.48
C GLN A 103 0.38 -18.38 14.02
N ASP A 104 0.22 -17.42 14.90
CA ASP A 104 -0.41 -16.15 14.54
C ASP A 104 0.68 -15.13 14.20
N THR A 105 0.60 -14.56 13.00
CA THR A 105 1.46 -13.48 12.54
C THR A 105 0.67 -12.20 12.45
N ILE A 106 1.14 -11.11 13.06
CA ILE A 106 0.53 -9.79 12.88
C ILE A 106 1.27 -9.04 11.77
N TRP A 107 0.54 -8.66 10.74
CA TRP A 107 1.02 -7.80 9.67
C TRP A 107 0.69 -6.35 9.97
N MET A 108 1.70 -5.48 10.04
CA MET A 108 1.53 -4.03 10.09
C MET A 108 1.74 -3.43 8.69
N VAL A 109 0.64 -3.03 8.04
CA VAL A 109 0.65 -2.32 6.76
C VAL A 109 0.79 -0.81 7.01
N TRP A 110 1.93 -0.24 6.63
CA TRP A 110 2.14 1.21 6.66
C TRP A 110 1.87 1.82 5.27
N THR A 111 0.62 2.23 5.04
CA THR A 111 0.15 2.70 3.72
C THR A 111 0.92 3.91 3.22
N THR A 112 1.19 4.90 4.08
CA THR A 112 1.89 6.13 3.66
C THR A 112 3.39 5.91 3.44
N GLY A 113 3.98 4.93 4.13
CA GLY A 113 5.37 4.51 3.97
C GLY A 113 5.60 3.49 2.85
N ALA A 114 4.52 2.97 2.25
CA ALA A 114 4.55 1.90 1.25
C ALA A 114 5.35 0.67 1.72
N ARG A 115 5.05 0.18 2.93
CA ARG A 115 5.74 -0.94 3.56
C ARG A 115 4.80 -1.88 4.31
N ILE A 116 5.13 -3.17 4.36
CA ILE A 116 4.49 -4.17 5.22
C ILE A 116 5.54 -4.73 6.18
N TYR A 117 5.21 -4.78 7.45
CA TYR A 117 6.07 -5.30 8.51
C TYR A 117 5.44 -6.56 9.10
N THR A 118 6.26 -7.55 9.41
CA THR A 118 5.92 -8.55 10.42
C THR A 118 6.08 -7.88 11.78
N TYR A 119 5.01 -7.84 12.56
CA TYR A 119 5.03 -7.32 13.91
C TYR A 119 4.89 -8.48 14.88
N THR A 120 5.95 -8.74 15.63
CA THR A 120 5.96 -9.78 16.66
C THR A 120 5.84 -9.09 18.00
N ASN A 121 4.69 -9.24 18.66
CA ASN A 121 4.56 -8.98 20.08
C ASN A 121 4.00 -10.25 20.71
N LEU A 122 4.76 -10.86 21.64
CA LEU A 122 4.36 -12.12 22.25
C LEU A 122 3.29 -11.84 23.33
N PRO A 123 2.14 -12.52 23.29
CA PRO A 123 1.15 -12.43 24.35
C PRO A 123 1.79 -12.75 25.72
N GLY A 124 1.61 -11.87 26.71
CA GLY A 124 2.10 -12.08 28.08
C GLY A 124 3.61 -11.89 28.32
N GLY A 125 4.39 -11.49 27.31
CA GLY A 125 5.79 -11.11 27.48
C GLY A 125 5.97 -9.70 28.08
N PRO A 126 7.14 -9.37 28.66
CA PRO A 126 7.45 -8.00 29.04
C PRO A 126 7.38 -7.11 27.80
N ARG A 127 6.60 -6.03 27.88
CA ARG A 127 6.58 -5.03 26.82
C ARG A 127 7.73 -4.07 27.03
N ASP A 128 8.57 -3.92 26.02
CA ASP A 128 9.57 -2.86 25.99
C ASP A 128 8.88 -1.49 26.09
N ASP A 129 9.62 -0.48 26.56
CA ASP A 129 9.11 0.88 26.50
C ASP A 129 8.85 1.29 25.02
N PRO A 130 7.90 2.21 24.76
CA PRO A 130 7.53 2.59 23.40
C PRO A 130 8.69 3.08 22.52
N ALA A 131 9.74 3.67 23.10
CA ALA A 131 10.89 4.16 22.35
C ALA A 131 11.78 3.01 21.88
N SER A 132 12.00 2.01 22.73
CA SER A 132 12.74 0.79 22.41
C SER A 132 11.97 -0.07 21.40
N GLU A 133 10.67 -0.30 21.62
CA GLU A 133 9.80 -1.03 20.69
C GLU A 133 9.76 -0.34 19.31
N GLY A 134 9.61 1.00 19.31
CA GLY A 134 9.64 1.80 18.09
C GLY A 134 10.99 1.76 17.38
N ALA A 135 12.10 1.61 18.12
CA ALA A 135 13.42 1.39 17.56
C ALA A 135 13.57 0.01 16.93
N GLY A 136 13.03 -1.04 17.56
CA GLY A 136 13.01 -2.40 17.01
C GLY A 136 12.33 -2.44 15.64
N LEU A 137 11.19 -1.77 15.51
CA LEU A 137 10.48 -1.62 14.23
C LEU A 137 11.33 -0.96 13.13
N VAL A 138 12.21 -0.01 13.46
CA VAL A 138 13.10 0.62 12.46
C VAL A 138 14.15 -0.36 11.92
N HIS A 139 14.61 -1.29 12.75
CA HIS A 139 15.64 -2.27 12.39
C HIS A 139 15.08 -3.59 11.84
N SER A 140 13.76 -3.74 11.83
CA SER A 140 13.11 -4.86 11.16
C SER A 140 13.37 -4.85 9.64
N ASN A 141 13.13 -5.98 8.98
CA ASN A 141 13.22 -6.10 7.53
C ASN A 141 11.82 -6.07 6.91
N PRO A 142 11.22 -4.88 6.67
CA PRO A 142 9.91 -4.79 6.05
C PRO A 142 9.98 -5.10 4.57
N VAL A 143 8.87 -5.58 4.02
CA VAL A 143 8.63 -5.60 2.58
C VAL A 143 8.39 -4.17 2.10
N ASN A 144 9.25 -3.66 1.22
CA ASN A 144 9.07 -2.39 0.55
C ASN A 144 8.19 -2.58 -0.70
N LEU A 145 6.99 -2.01 -0.67
CA LEU A 145 5.97 -2.21 -1.71
C LEU A 145 6.35 -1.63 -3.07
N LYS A 146 7.44 -0.86 -3.16
CA LYS A 146 7.94 -0.27 -4.40
C LYS A 146 9.06 -1.07 -5.05
N THR A 147 9.85 -1.81 -4.27
CA THR A 147 11.08 -2.45 -4.74
C THR A 147 11.06 -3.96 -4.60
N ASP A 148 10.28 -4.48 -3.65
CA ASP A 148 10.37 -5.88 -3.24
C ASP A 148 9.19 -6.70 -3.78
N VAL A 149 8.35 -6.10 -4.63
CA VAL A 149 7.11 -6.70 -5.12
C VAL A 149 7.20 -6.99 -6.60
N VAL A 150 7.17 -8.27 -6.94
CA VAL A 150 7.19 -8.77 -8.32
C VAL A 150 5.80 -9.15 -8.81
N ALA A 151 5.63 -9.22 -10.13
CA ALA A 151 4.32 -9.43 -10.74
C ALA A 151 3.83 -10.87 -10.63
N THR A 152 4.73 -11.85 -10.64
CA THR A 152 4.39 -13.28 -10.63
C THR A 152 5.21 -14.06 -9.60
N GLN A 153 4.70 -15.22 -9.18
CA GLN A 153 5.41 -16.12 -8.27
C GLN A 153 6.75 -16.60 -8.84
N ASP A 154 6.83 -16.84 -10.14
CA ASP A 154 8.08 -17.29 -10.80
C ASP A 154 9.21 -16.25 -10.66
N GLN A 155 8.88 -14.97 -10.62
CA GLN A 155 9.85 -13.89 -10.41
C GLN A 155 10.38 -13.81 -8.98
N VAL A 156 9.66 -14.38 -8.00
CA VAL A 156 10.17 -14.52 -6.63
C VAL A 156 11.32 -15.52 -6.63
N GLY A 157 11.16 -16.65 -7.32
CA GLY A 157 12.16 -17.71 -7.40
C GLY A 157 12.64 -18.15 -6.01
N GLY A 158 13.97 -18.27 -5.85
CA GLY A 158 14.63 -18.56 -4.56
C GLY A 158 15.02 -17.31 -3.76
N SER A 159 14.52 -16.13 -4.10
CA SER A 159 14.84 -14.88 -3.38
C SER A 159 14.22 -14.88 -1.99
N THR A 160 15.00 -14.47 -0.99
CA THR A 160 14.51 -14.21 0.38
C THR A 160 14.03 -12.77 0.58
N PHE A 161 14.09 -11.92 -0.46
CA PHE A 161 13.76 -10.50 -0.38
C PHE A 161 12.54 -10.10 -1.19
N LEU A 162 12.16 -10.90 -2.20
CA LEU A 162 11.05 -10.57 -3.09
C LEU A 162 9.77 -11.28 -2.68
N VAL A 163 8.65 -10.61 -2.89
CA VAL A 163 7.32 -11.18 -2.69
C VAL A 163 6.45 -10.99 -3.93
N HIS A 164 5.52 -11.91 -4.12
CA HIS A 164 4.56 -11.82 -5.21
C HIS A 164 3.45 -10.81 -4.89
N ARG A 165 3.04 -10.02 -5.88
CA ARG A 165 1.96 -9.02 -5.77
C ARG A 165 0.66 -9.55 -5.19
N ALA A 166 0.22 -10.76 -5.56
CA ALA A 166 -1.02 -11.32 -5.01
C ALA A 166 -0.97 -11.51 -3.49
N TRP A 167 0.20 -11.81 -2.92
CA TRP A 167 0.40 -11.90 -1.48
C TRP A 167 0.25 -10.53 -0.80
N VAL A 168 0.85 -9.48 -1.38
CA VAL A 168 0.70 -8.10 -0.90
C VAL A 168 -0.77 -7.67 -0.93
N ASP A 169 -1.44 -7.90 -2.06
CA ASP A 169 -2.83 -7.50 -2.26
C ASP A 169 -3.76 -8.23 -1.28
N ARG A 170 -3.51 -9.53 -1.03
CA ARG A 170 -4.23 -10.31 -0.02
C ARG A 170 -4.11 -9.66 1.36
N ILE A 171 -2.90 -9.36 1.83
CA ILE A 171 -2.71 -8.73 3.15
C ILE A 171 -3.39 -7.36 3.22
N ILE A 172 -3.21 -6.50 2.22
CA ILE A 172 -3.80 -5.16 2.22
C ILE A 172 -5.33 -5.25 2.24
N HIS A 173 -5.92 -6.12 1.42
CA HIS A 173 -7.37 -6.30 1.36
C HIS A 173 -7.93 -6.84 2.68
N GLN A 174 -7.28 -7.84 3.28
CA GLN A 174 -7.74 -8.39 4.56
C GLN A 174 -7.57 -7.37 5.69
N CYS A 175 -6.51 -6.58 5.67
CA CYS A 175 -6.33 -5.51 6.65
C CYS A 175 -7.44 -4.45 6.56
N GLN A 176 -7.84 -4.06 5.35
CA GLN A 176 -8.96 -3.12 5.17
C GLN A 176 -10.31 -3.67 5.64
N ARG A 177 -10.50 -5.00 5.60
CA ARG A 177 -11.78 -5.66 5.93
C ARG A 177 -11.90 -6.06 7.39
N ALA A 178 -10.84 -6.61 7.97
CA ALA A 178 -10.85 -7.23 9.29
C ALA A 178 -9.85 -6.60 10.28
N GLY A 179 -8.94 -5.74 9.81
CA GLY A 179 -7.86 -5.21 10.62
C GLY A 179 -8.23 -4.04 11.53
N ILE A 180 -7.26 -3.61 12.35
CA ILE A 180 -7.32 -2.39 13.15
C ILE A 180 -6.54 -1.29 12.44
N SER A 181 -7.22 -0.20 12.08
CA SER A 181 -6.59 0.98 11.49
C SER A 181 -6.17 1.98 12.57
N VAL A 182 -4.91 2.41 12.55
CA VAL A 182 -4.37 3.44 13.45
C VAL A 182 -3.89 4.63 12.61
N ARG A 183 -4.35 5.83 12.97
CA ARG A 183 -3.92 7.08 12.35
C ARG A 183 -3.07 7.88 13.34
N VAL A 184 -1.85 8.18 12.93
CA VAL A 184 -0.96 9.08 13.68
C VAL A 184 -0.93 10.42 12.97
N ALA A 185 -1.41 11.46 13.64
CA ALA A 185 -1.33 12.83 13.14
C ALA A 185 0.14 13.31 13.06
N PRO A 186 0.46 14.33 12.24
CA PRO A 186 1.77 14.96 12.28
C PRO A 186 2.12 15.43 13.69
N PHE A 187 3.38 15.34 14.08
CA PHE A 187 3.84 15.77 15.40
C PHE A 187 5.27 16.32 15.33
N LYS A 188 5.58 17.24 16.24
CA LYS A 188 6.96 17.69 16.48
C LYS A 188 7.65 16.69 17.39
N ARG A 189 8.90 16.35 17.10
CA ARG A 189 9.72 15.59 18.05
C ARG A 189 10.03 16.48 19.24
N ALA A 190 10.06 15.91 20.44
CA ALA A 190 10.70 16.59 21.56
C ALA A 190 12.16 16.89 21.17
N ALA A 191 12.65 18.08 21.51
CA ALA A 191 14.07 18.36 21.38
C ALA A 191 14.83 17.37 22.28
N PRO A 192 15.99 16.86 21.82
CA PRO A 192 16.84 16.00 22.64
C PRO A 192 17.32 16.72 23.91
#